data_AF-A0A7S3EC92-F1
#
_entry.id   AF-A0A7S3EC92-F1
#
_cell.length_a   1.000
_cell.length_b   1.000
_cell.length_c   1.000
_cell.angle_alpha   90.00
_cell.angle_beta   90.00
_cell.angle_gamma   90.00
#
_symmetry.space_group_name_H-M   'P 1'
#
loop_
_entity.id
_entity.type
_entity.pdbx_description
1 polymer ?
#
loop_
_entity_poly.entity_id
_entity_poly.type
_entity_poly.pdbx_seq_one_letter_code
_entity_poly.pdbx_strand_id
1 'polypeptide(L)'
;IARGCGVVTVDWVLASISEGKWKPFEEYEATDIYPGAKIARESIGSKAKGLFNGEKVGIAGTPRMPIREISSLIESCKGTLSDYRCDYLIVASSATWSELDEMESSKCSRVTEKWFFDSIANWKLQPVPPNSEIVKAMS
;
A
#
# COMPACT_ATOMS: atom_id res chain seq x y z
N ILE A 1 -4.42 8.01 -1.52
CA ILE A 1 -3.35 7.83 -0.50
C ILE A 1 -1.98 7.66 -1.13
N ALA A 2 -1.68 6.56 -1.84
CA ALA A 2 -0.33 6.28 -2.38
C ALA A 2 0.30 7.39 -3.22
N ARG A 3 -0.51 8.24 -3.87
CA ARG A 3 -0.08 9.40 -4.68
C ARG A 3 -0.03 10.73 -3.91
N GLY A 4 -0.40 10.75 -2.64
CA GLY A 4 -0.45 11.96 -1.82
C GLY A 4 -1.65 12.87 -2.12
N CYS A 5 -2.70 12.37 -2.78
CA CYS A 5 -3.93 13.14 -2.97
C CYS A 5 -4.72 13.27 -1.65
N GLY A 6 -5.40 14.40 -1.45
CA GLY A 6 -6.38 14.56 -0.38
C GLY A 6 -7.50 13.54 -0.51
N VAL A 7 -7.80 12.83 0.58
CA VAL A 7 -8.94 11.92 0.68
C VAL A 7 -9.94 12.59 1.60
N VAL A 8 -11.15 12.82 1.11
CA VAL A 8 -12.15 13.65 1.78
C VAL A 8 -13.45 12.91 1.99
N THR A 9 -14.24 13.37 2.95
CA THR A 9 -15.60 12.88 3.19
C THR A 9 -16.58 13.42 2.14
N VAL A 10 -17.75 12.79 2.05
CA VAL A 10 -18.85 13.24 1.17
C VAL A 10 -19.30 14.67 1.52
N ASP A 11 -19.16 15.07 2.79
CA ASP A 11 -19.56 16.38 3.28
C ASP A 11 -18.84 17.53 2.57
N TRP A 12 -17.61 17.30 2.07
CA TRP A 12 -16.89 18.30 1.28
C TRP A 12 -17.64 18.69 0.01
N VAL A 13 -18.18 17.68 -0.70
CA VAL A 13 -18.94 17.89 -1.94
C VAL A 13 -20.26 18.56 -1.62
N LEU A 14 -20.96 18.11 -0.57
CA LEU A 14 -22.23 18.70 -0.15
C LEU A 14 -22.08 20.17 0.26
N ALA A 15 -21.05 20.50 1.04
CA ALA A 15 -20.76 21.86 1.44
C ALA A 15 -20.36 22.74 0.24
N SER A 16 -19.58 22.20 -0.70
CA SER A 16 -19.18 22.92 -1.91
C SER A 16 -20.37 23.24 -2.83
N ILE A 17 -21.32 22.31 -2.95
CA ILE A 17 -22.57 22.52 -3.69
C ILE A 17 -23.42 23.61 -3.01
N SER A 18 -23.59 23.52 -1.69
CA SER A 18 -24.40 24.47 -0.91
C SER A 18 -23.89 25.91 -1.03
N GLU A 19 -22.56 26.12 -1.01
CA GLU A 19 -21.96 27.44 -1.18
C GLU A 19 -21.78 27.87 -2.65
N GLY A 20 -22.06 26.98 -3.62
CA GLY A 20 -21.85 27.23 -5.04
C GLY A 20 -20.37 27.39 -5.44
N LYS A 21 -19.43 26.91 -4.62
CA LYS A 21 -17.98 26.98 -4.85
C LYS A 21 -17.25 25.88 -4.11
N TRP A 22 -16.08 25.47 -4.60
CA TRP A 22 -15.23 24.50 -3.91
C TRP A 22 -14.78 25.02 -2.55
N LYS A 23 -15.08 24.27 -1.50
CA LYS A 23 -14.57 24.51 -0.14
C LYS A 23 -13.09 24.09 -0.04
N PRO A 24 -12.31 24.69 0.88
CA PRO A 24 -11.05 24.09 1.34
C PRO A 24 -11.32 22.66 1.79
N PHE A 25 -10.49 21.71 1.35
CA PHE A 25 -10.75 20.30 1.55
C PHE A 25 -10.15 19.77 2.87
N GLU A 26 -9.25 20.54 3.48
CA GLU A 26 -8.49 20.20 4.68
C GLU A 26 -9.39 19.93 5.89
N GLU A 27 -10.51 20.65 6.01
CA GLU A 27 -11.51 20.46 7.08
C GLU A 27 -12.36 19.20 6.88
N TYR A 28 -12.30 18.60 5.70
CA TYR A 28 -13.11 17.45 5.30
C TYR A 28 -12.25 16.21 5.03
N GLU A 29 -10.96 16.23 5.38
CA GLU A 29 -10.11 15.06 5.19
C GLU A 29 -10.63 13.86 5.99
N ALA A 30 -10.72 12.70 5.35
CA ALA A 30 -11.20 11.48 5.95
C ALA A 30 -10.12 10.78 6.82
N THR A 31 -9.46 11.54 7.70
CA THR A 31 -8.34 11.04 8.52
C THR A 31 -8.75 9.97 9.53
N ASP A 32 -10.02 9.95 9.94
CA ASP A 32 -10.54 8.94 10.88
C ASP A 32 -10.64 7.55 10.23
N ILE A 33 -10.89 7.52 8.91
CA ILE A 33 -11.03 6.28 8.13
C ILE A 33 -9.69 5.87 7.51
N TYR A 34 -8.92 6.87 7.06
CA TYR A 34 -7.64 6.70 6.38
C TYR A 34 -6.56 7.55 7.07
N PRO A 35 -6.04 7.12 8.23
CA PRO A 35 -5.11 7.91 9.03
C PRO A 35 -3.81 8.23 8.27
N GLY A 36 -3.41 7.39 7.33
CA GLY A 36 -2.26 7.62 6.48
C GLY A 36 -2.48 8.65 5.36
N ALA A 37 -3.72 9.05 5.06
CA ALA A 37 -4.00 9.91 3.91
C ALA A 37 -3.33 11.29 4.02
N LYS A 38 -3.48 11.94 5.17
CA LYS A 38 -2.85 13.23 5.45
C LYS A 38 -1.32 13.13 5.47
N ILE A 39 -0.80 12.12 6.17
CA ILE A 39 0.65 11.88 6.28
C ILE A 39 1.25 11.63 4.88
N ALA A 40 0.59 10.84 4.04
CA ALA A 40 1.02 10.57 2.68
C ALA A 40 1.08 11.84 1.82
N ARG A 41 0.04 12.68 1.88
CA ARG A 41 -0.02 13.96 1.17
C ARG A 41 1.11 14.89 1.57
N GLU A 42 1.33 15.03 2.88
CA GLU A 42 2.40 15.89 3.43
C GLU A 42 3.80 15.33 3.12
N SER A 43 3.97 14.00 3.13
CA SER A 43 5.24 13.33 2.84
C SER A 43 5.61 13.42 1.36
N ILE A 44 4.69 13.10 0.46
CA ILE A 44 4.95 13.09 -0.99
C ILE A 44 5.14 14.52 -1.51
N GLY A 45 4.38 15.48 -0.98
CA GLY A 45 4.48 16.90 -1.36
C GLY A 45 5.79 17.57 -0.93
N SER A 46 6.48 17.05 0.08
CA SER A 46 7.66 17.68 0.69
C SER A 46 9.02 17.12 0.24
N LYS A 47 9.07 16.23 -0.76
CA LYS A 47 10.25 15.40 -1.10
C LYS A 47 10.65 14.39 0.00
N ALA A 48 9.76 14.06 0.94
CA ALA A 48 10.04 13.00 1.90
C ALA A 48 10.11 11.63 1.19
N LYS A 49 10.75 10.65 1.86
CA LYS A 49 10.83 9.27 1.39
C LYS A 49 9.40 8.71 1.25
N GLY A 50 9.07 8.16 0.09
CA GLY A 50 7.85 7.35 -0.07
C GLY A 50 7.86 6.13 0.87
N LEU A 51 6.69 5.54 1.10
CA LEU A 51 6.51 4.42 2.03
C LEU A 51 7.45 3.23 1.77
N PHE A 52 7.74 2.94 0.51
CA PHE A 52 8.64 1.88 0.07
C PHE A 52 9.92 2.45 -0.59
N ASN A 53 10.37 3.63 -0.18
CA ASN A 53 11.45 4.33 -0.86
C ASN A 53 12.77 3.56 -0.85
N GLY A 54 13.15 3.05 -2.03
CA GLY A 54 14.36 2.25 -2.23
C GLY A 54 14.16 0.76 -1.98
N GLU A 55 12.96 0.35 -1.55
CA GLU A 55 12.59 -1.03 -1.31
C GLU A 55 12.15 -1.70 -2.62
N LYS A 56 12.52 -2.98 -2.76
CA LYS A 56 12.08 -3.87 -3.81
C LYS A 56 10.95 -4.76 -3.30
N VAL A 57 9.87 -4.83 -4.05
CA VAL A 57 8.68 -5.60 -3.68
C VAL A 57 8.43 -6.66 -4.74
N GLY A 58 8.41 -7.92 -4.33
CA GLY A 58 8.01 -9.06 -5.17
C GLY A 58 6.58 -9.49 -4.89
N ILE A 59 6.02 -10.29 -5.78
CA ILE A 59 4.68 -10.87 -5.64
C ILE A 59 4.77 -12.36 -5.95
N ALA A 60 4.30 -13.20 -5.03
CA ALA A 60 4.14 -14.64 -5.23
C ALA A 60 2.65 -14.97 -5.44
N GLY A 61 2.35 -15.79 -6.45
CA GLY A 61 0.99 -16.09 -6.88
C GLY A 61 0.31 -14.96 -7.66
N THR A 62 -0.98 -15.15 -7.94
CA THR A 62 -1.86 -14.16 -8.57
C THR A 62 -2.63 -13.36 -7.50
N PRO A 63 -2.32 -12.07 -7.31
CA PRO A 63 -3.02 -11.22 -6.35
C PRO A 63 -4.48 -10.97 -6.74
N ARG A 64 -5.31 -10.61 -5.76
CA ARG A 64 -6.73 -10.30 -5.99
C ARG A 64 -6.92 -9.04 -6.84
N MET A 65 -6.05 -8.05 -6.61
CA MET A 65 -5.98 -6.85 -7.44
C MET A 65 -5.08 -7.13 -8.66
N PRO A 66 -5.43 -6.65 -9.87
CA PRO A 66 -4.59 -6.83 -11.05
C PRO A 66 -3.14 -6.39 -10.79
N ILE A 67 -2.16 -7.19 -11.27
CA ILE A 67 -0.72 -6.93 -11.05
C ILE A 67 -0.33 -5.50 -11.47
N ARG A 68 -0.91 -4.98 -12.56
CA ARG A 68 -0.65 -3.61 -13.03
C ARG A 68 -1.05 -2.54 -12.00
N GLU A 69 -2.11 -2.76 -11.25
CA GLU A 69 -2.57 -1.83 -10.23
C GLU A 69 -1.69 -1.90 -8.98
N ILE A 70 -1.32 -3.10 -8.54
CA ILE A 70 -0.36 -3.28 -7.42
C ILE A 70 0.99 -2.67 -7.76
N SER A 71 1.51 -2.92 -8.97
CA SER A 71 2.73 -2.30 -9.48
C SER A 71 2.64 -0.77 -9.42
N SER A 72 1.52 -0.20 -9.89
CA SER A 72 1.30 1.26 -9.82
C SER A 72 1.25 1.80 -8.38
N LEU A 73 0.72 1.03 -7.43
CA LEU A 73 0.73 1.38 -6.01
C LEU A 73 2.15 1.36 -5.42
N ILE A 74 2.93 0.30 -5.71
CA ILE A 74 4.33 0.17 -5.29
C ILE A 74 5.13 1.38 -5.77
N GLU A 75 5.03 1.72 -7.05
CA GLU A 75 5.73 2.86 -7.67
C GLU A 75 5.28 4.20 -7.10
N SER A 76 3.97 4.39 -6.87
CA SER A 76 3.43 5.60 -6.24
C SER A 76 4.02 5.80 -4.84
N CYS A 77 4.24 4.70 -4.12
CA CYS A 77 4.90 4.66 -2.83
C CYS A 77 6.45 4.65 -2.89
N LYS A 78 7.04 4.87 -4.07
CA LYS A 78 8.50 4.92 -4.33
C LYS A 78 9.26 3.59 -4.16
N GLY A 79 8.54 2.47 -4.18
CA GLY A 79 9.14 1.14 -4.29
C GLY A 79 9.35 0.74 -5.74
N THR A 80 10.03 -0.40 -5.94
CA THR A 80 10.25 -1.00 -7.26
C THR A 80 9.70 -2.43 -7.27
N LEU A 81 8.90 -2.79 -8.28
CA LEU A 81 8.49 -4.17 -8.48
C LEU A 81 9.72 -5.01 -8.90
N SER A 82 9.92 -6.16 -8.27
CA SER A 82 11.07 -7.03 -8.55
C SER A 82 10.68 -8.49 -8.59
N ASP A 83 11.02 -9.18 -9.68
CA ASP A 83 10.75 -10.61 -9.85
C ASP A 83 11.75 -11.50 -9.08
N TYR A 84 12.86 -10.91 -8.61
CA TYR A 84 13.90 -11.59 -7.84
C TYR A 84 14.54 -10.62 -6.84
N ARG A 85 15.06 -11.15 -5.72
CA ARG A 85 15.78 -10.36 -4.68
C ARG A 85 15.03 -9.10 -4.25
N CYS A 86 13.91 -9.33 -3.58
CA CYS A 86 13.11 -8.29 -2.92
C CYS A 86 13.53 -8.03 -1.48
N ASP A 87 13.02 -6.94 -0.91
CA ASP A 87 13.00 -6.67 0.53
C ASP A 87 11.70 -7.21 1.13
N TYR A 88 10.59 -7.12 0.38
CA TYR A 88 9.28 -7.65 0.74
C TYR A 88 8.70 -8.54 -0.35
N LEU A 89 8.15 -9.70 0.02
CA LEU A 89 7.42 -10.59 -0.88
C LEU A 89 5.95 -10.62 -0.49
N ILE A 90 5.08 -10.04 -1.33
CA ILE A 90 3.63 -10.11 -1.16
C ILE A 90 3.17 -11.50 -1.57
N VAL A 91 2.68 -12.27 -0.59
CA VAL A 91 2.11 -13.60 -0.79
C VAL A 91 0.61 -13.46 -1.03
N ALA A 92 0.19 -13.72 -2.27
CA ALA A 92 -1.22 -13.79 -2.64
C ALA A 92 -1.85 -15.12 -2.22
N SER A 93 -3.18 -15.18 -2.17
CA SER A 93 -3.88 -16.42 -1.79
C SER A 93 -3.74 -17.58 -2.77
N SER A 94 -3.29 -17.30 -3.99
CA SER A 94 -3.01 -18.33 -5.01
C SER A 94 -1.55 -18.74 -5.07
N ALA A 95 -0.70 -18.23 -4.17
CA ALA A 95 0.71 -18.60 -4.13
C ALA A 95 0.89 -20.07 -3.77
N THR A 96 1.90 -20.68 -4.37
CA THR A 96 2.31 -22.07 -4.13
C THR A 96 3.56 -22.12 -3.26
N TRP A 97 3.76 -23.25 -2.58
CA TRP A 97 4.99 -23.48 -1.81
C TRP A 97 6.25 -23.44 -2.67
N SER A 98 6.18 -23.94 -3.91
CA SER A 98 7.30 -23.87 -4.87
C SER A 98 7.73 -22.43 -5.16
N GLU A 99 6.78 -21.51 -5.37
CA GLU A 99 7.11 -20.09 -5.58
C GLU A 99 7.75 -19.45 -4.34
N LEU A 100 7.34 -19.87 -3.14
CA LEU A 100 7.93 -19.35 -1.89
C LEU A 100 9.33 -19.90 -1.62
N ASP A 101 9.60 -21.16 -2.00
CA ASP A 101 10.89 -21.83 -1.83
C ASP A 101 11.93 -21.28 -2.81
N GLU A 102 11.54 -21.01 -4.06
CA GLU A 102 12.41 -20.32 -5.04
C GLU A 102 12.89 -18.96 -4.52
N MET A 103 12.07 -18.30 -3.71
CA MET A 103 12.38 -17.01 -3.10
C MET A 103 13.01 -17.11 -1.70
N GLU A 104 13.16 -18.30 -1.13
CA GLU A 104 13.79 -18.49 0.20
C GLU A 104 15.29 -18.12 0.19
N SER A 105 15.92 -18.21 -0.98
CA SER A 105 17.30 -17.75 -1.21
C SER A 105 17.44 -16.23 -1.18
N SER A 106 16.34 -15.50 -1.37
CA SER A 106 16.28 -14.06 -1.16
C SER A 106 15.82 -13.78 0.26
N LYS A 107 16.55 -12.98 1.02
CA LYS A 107 16.21 -12.58 2.40
C LYS A 107 14.94 -11.68 2.48
N CYS A 108 13.95 -11.89 1.60
CA CYS A 108 12.72 -11.12 1.55
C CYS A 108 11.86 -11.43 2.77
N SER A 109 11.31 -10.37 3.37
CA SER A 109 10.26 -10.52 4.37
C SER A 109 8.96 -10.91 3.66
N ARG A 110 8.42 -12.10 3.97
CA ARG A 110 7.12 -12.54 3.46
C ARG A 110 6.00 -11.75 4.15
N VAL A 111 5.11 -11.16 3.37
CA VAL A 111 4.01 -10.32 3.84
C VAL A 111 2.73 -10.69 3.10
N THR A 112 1.57 -10.36 3.65
CA THR A 112 0.27 -10.63 3.00
C THR A 112 -0.17 -9.47 2.13
N GLU A 113 -1.13 -9.69 1.23
CA GLU A 113 -1.83 -8.59 0.53
C GLU A 113 -2.43 -7.58 1.53
N LYS A 114 -3.00 -8.07 2.63
CA LYS A 114 -3.54 -7.23 3.71
C LYS A 114 -2.45 -6.32 4.31
N TRP A 115 -1.29 -6.87 4.63
CA TRP A 115 -0.16 -6.10 5.15
C TRP A 115 0.23 -4.95 4.20
N PHE A 116 0.24 -5.22 2.88
CA PHE A 116 0.56 -4.23 1.87
C PHE A 116 -0.47 -3.08 1.85
N PHE A 117 -1.76 -3.41 1.80
CA PHE A 117 -2.83 -2.41 1.77
C PHE A 117 -2.94 -1.63 3.09
N ASP A 118 -2.83 -2.31 4.23
CA ASP A 118 -2.84 -1.68 5.55
C ASP A 118 -1.64 -0.73 5.71
N SER A 119 -0.47 -1.09 5.16
CA SER A 119 0.70 -0.22 5.19
C SER A 119 0.47 1.09 4.43
N ILE A 120 -0.17 1.01 3.26
CA ILE A 120 -0.53 2.19 2.47
C ILE A 120 -1.61 3.01 3.19
N ALA A 121 -2.67 2.38 3.68
CA ALA A 121 -3.80 3.05 4.33
C ALA A 121 -3.37 3.83 5.59
N ASN A 122 -2.39 3.30 6.33
CA ASN A 122 -1.83 3.94 7.53
C ASN A 122 -0.56 4.76 7.26
N TRP A 123 -0.06 4.77 6.02
CA TRP A 123 1.23 5.36 5.63
C TRP A 123 2.39 4.97 6.58
N LYS A 124 2.45 3.69 6.92
CA LYS A 124 3.42 3.10 7.84
C LYS A 124 3.57 1.62 7.54
N LEU A 125 4.80 1.14 7.37
CA LEU A 125 5.09 -0.28 7.21
C LEU A 125 4.55 -1.04 8.43
N GLN A 126 3.63 -1.96 8.20
CA GLN A 126 3.09 -2.80 9.26
C GLN A 126 4.18 -3.78 9.76
N PRO A 127 4.06 -4.32 10.98
CA PRO A 127 4.95 -5.39 11.44
C PRO A 127 4.90 -6.59 10.49
N VAL A 128 6.05 -7.19 10.18
CA VAL A 128 6.09 -8.39 9.35
C VAL A 128 5.29 -9.50 10.05
N PRO A 129 4.30 -10.10 9.38
CA PRO A 129 3.43 -11.09 10.00
C PRO A 129 4.22 -12.39 10.26
N PRO A 130 3.82 -13.18 11.27
CA PRO A 130 4.41 -14.49 11.49
C PRO A 130 4.06 -15.45 10.34
N ASN A 131 4.87 -16.48 10.14
CA ASN A 131 4.65 -17.48 9.07
C ASN A 131 3.26 -18.13 9.12
N SER A 132 2.67 -18.31 10.31
CA SER A 132 1.32 -18.85 10.47
C SER A 132 0.24 -18.01 9.80
N GLU A 133 0.42 -16.69 9.71
CA GLU A 133 -0.49 -15.81 8.96
C GLU A 133 -0.26 -15.88 7.45
N ILE A 134 0.98 -16.07 7.01
CA ILE A 134 1.30 -16.31 5.60
C ILE A 134 0.61 -17.59 5.11
N VAL A 135 0.72 -18.68 5.88
CA VAL A 135 0.07 -19.97 5.54
C VAL A 135 -1.45 -19.83 5.47
N LYS A 136 -2.05 -19.07 6.40
CA LYS A 136 -3.49 -18.78 6.37
C LYS A 136 -3.90 -17.94 5.17
N ALA A 137 -3.04 -17.05 4.69
CA ALA A 137 -3.34 -16.22 3.53
C ALA A 137 -3.36 -17.03 2.23
N MET A 138 -2.63 -18.15 2.16
CA MET A 138 -2.56 -19.08 1.03
C MET A 138 -3.66 -20.17 1.04
N SER A 139 -4.32 -20.38 2.17
CA SER A 139 -5.41 -21.36 2.34
C SER A 139 -6.76 -20.74 1.97
#